data_AF-A0A1I8NL26-F1
#
_entry.id   AF-A0A1I8NL26-F1
#
_cell.length_a   1.000
_cell.length_b   1.000
_cell.length_c   1.000
_cell.angle_alpha   90.00
_cell.angle_beta   90.00
_cell.angle_gamma   90.00
#
_symmetry.space_group_name_H-M   'P 1'
#
loop_
_entity.id
_entity.type
_entity.pdbx_description
1 polymer ?
#
loop_
_entity_poly.entity_id
_entity_poly.type
_entity_poly.pdbx_seq_one_letter_code
_entity_poly.pdbx_strand_id
1 'polypeptide(L)'
;MKFLAIFVIFMAVFTLALGERTCTIDGKTIKAGQSLQPAGQCSLYKCTDEGLFSITNCPPVPTFTGKGKFIDKDVKKPFPDCCARVIQ
;
A
#
# COMPACT_ATOMS: atom_id res chain seq x y z
N MET A 1 -40.84 2.73 -27.32
CA MET A 1 -39.45 2.39 -27.74
C MET A 1 -38.42 3.47 -27.37
N LYS A 2 -38.68 4.77 -27.57
CA LYS A 2 -37.76 5.87 -27.16
C LYS A 2 -37.43 5.93 -25.66
N PHE A 3 -38.41 5.67 -24.78
CA PHE A 3 -38.19 5.65 -23.32
C PHE A 3 -37.32 4.48 -22.84
N LEU A 4 -37.36 3.34 -23.55
CA LEU A 4 -36.55 2.16 -23.25
C LEU A 4 -35.05 2.44 -23.50
N ALA A 5 -34.73 3.17 -24.57
CA ALA A 5 -33.36 3.57 -24.87
C ALA A 5 -32.79 4.51 -23.79
N ILE A 6 -33.59 5.44 -23.28
CA ILE A 6 -33.17 6.38 -22.22
C ILE A 6 -32.86 5.63 -20.91
N PHE A 7 -33.67 4.64 -20.55
CA PHE A 7 -33.47 3.84 -19.34
C PHE A 7 -32.20 2.98 -19.41
N VAL A 8 -31.90 2.42 -20.59
CA VAL A 8 -30.68 1.63 -20.83
C VAL A 8 -29.43 2.54 -20.75
N ILE A 9 -29.50 3.75 -21.29
CA ILE A 9 -28.41 4.73 -21.20
C ILE A 9 -28.17 5.13 -19.73
N PHE A 10 -29.22 5.40 -18.96
CA PHE A 10 -29.10 5.78 -17.55
C PHE A 10 -28.51 4.66 -16.68
N MET A 11 -28.92 3.41 -16.93
CA MET A 11 -28.35 2.23 -16.26
C MET A 11 -26.87 2.01 -16.59
N ALA A 12 -26.48 2.21 -17.85
CA ALA A 12 -25.08 2.07 -18.29
C ALA A 12 -24.17 3.17 -17.71
N VAL A 13 -24.70 4.37 -17.46
CA VAL A 13 -23.95 5.45 -16.79
C VAL A 13 -23.76 5.14 -15.30
N PHE A 14 -24.75 4.51 -14.65
CA PHE A 14 -24.67 4.17 -13.23
C PHE A 14 -23.63 3.07 -12.94
N THR A 15 -23.46 2.10 -13.84
CA THR A 15 -22.47 1.01 -13.66
C THR A 15 -21.02 1.47 -13.81
N LEU A 16 -20.76 2.56 -14.55
CA LEU A 16 -19.41 3.11 -14.74
C LEU A 16 -18.90 3.91 -13.52
N ALA A 17 -19.76 4.23 -12.55
CA ALA A 17 -19.40 5.02 -11.37
C ALA A 17 -18.80 4.18 -10.22
N LEU A 18 -18.72 2.85 -10.35
CA LEU A 18 -17.90 2.00 -9.49
C LEU A 18 -16.44 2.13 -9.91
N GLY A 19 -15.89 3.34 -9.74
CA GLY A 19 -14.51 3.65 -10.07
C GLY A 19 -13.58 2.71 -9.30
N GLU A 20 -12.68 2.05 -10.04
CA GLU A 20 -11.60 1.27 -9.46
C GLU A 20 -10.89 2.14 -8.41
N ARG A 21 -10.97 1.73 -7.14
CA ARG A 21 -10.36 2.48 -6.03
C ARG A 21 -8.84 2.34 -6.18
N THR A 22 -8.17 3.46 -6.41
CA THR A 22 -6.72 3.52 -6.61
C THR A 22 -6.11 4.49 -5.61
N CYS A 23 -4.89 4.19 -5.17
CA CYS A 23 -4.10 5.05 -4.29
C CYS A 23 -2.86 5.51 -5.04
N THR A 24 -2.51 6.79 -4.94
CA THR A 24 -1.27 7.33 -5.50
C THR A 24 -0.26 7.57 -4.38
N ILE A 25 0.85 6.83 -4.41
CA ILE A 25 1.93 6.89 -3.43
C ILE A 25 3.22 7.18 -4.18
N ASP A 26 3.86 8.30 -3.89
CA ASP A 26 5.16 8.67 -4.49
C ASP A 26 5.14 8.65 -6.04
N GLY A 27 4.06 9.19 -6.63
CA GLY A 27 3.84 9.19 -8.08
C GLY A 27 3.45 7.84 -8.70
N LYS A 28 3.37 6.76 -7.92
CA LYS A 28 2.90 5.44 -8.36
C LYS A 28 1.45 5.21 -7.96
N THR A 29 0.60 4.90 -8.92
CA THR A 29 -0.80 4.52 -8.68
C THR A 29 -0.91 3.01 -8.54
N ILE A 30 -1.44 2.54 -7.41
CA ILE A 30 -1.70 1.12 -7.13
C ILE A 30 -3.19 0.90 -6.87
N LYS A 31 -3.68 -0.32 -7.15
CA LYS A 31 -5.09 -0.68 -6.93
C LYS A 31 -5.37 -0.99 -5.46
N ALA A 32 -6.62 -0.85 -5.04
CA ALA A 32 -7.09 -1.36 -3.76
C ALA A 32 -6.67 -2.82 -3.53
N GLY A 33 -6.26 -3.12 -2.30
CA GLY A 33 -5.69 -4.40 -1.88
C GLY A 33 -4.19 -4.56 -2.15
N GLN A 34 -3.61 -3.79 -3.08
CA GLN A 34 -2.19 -3.87 -3.38
C GLN A 34 -1.32 -3.15 -2.34
N SER A 35 -0.06 -3.57 -2.25
CA SER A 35 0.94 -2.96 -1.39
C SER A 35 2.18 -2.55 -2.17
N LEU A 36 2.82 -1.47 -1.74
CA LEU A 36 4.02 -0.89 -2.33
C LEU A 36 4.95 -0.40 -1.21
N GLN A 37 6.24 -0.57 -1.42
CA GLN A 37 7.27 0.14 -0.64
C GLN A 37 7.81 1.32 -1.46
N PRO A 38 7.69 2.56 -0.97
CA PRO A 38 8.27 3.73 -1.64
C PRO A 38 9.79 3.66 -1.72
N ALA A 39 10.36 4.26 -2.76
CA ALA A 39 11.80 4.28 -2.94
C ALA A 39 12.47 5.05 -1.80
N GLY A 40 13.54 4.47 -1.23
CA GLY A 40 14.27 5.10 -0.11
C GLY A 40 13.54 5.02 1.24
N GLN A 41 12.39 4.35 1.33
CA GLN A 41 11.68 4.11 2.58
C GLN A 41 11.68 2.62 2.93
N CYS A 42 11.59 2.34 4.24
CA CYS A 42 11.37 0.99 4.76
C CYS A 42 10.05 0.97 5.53
N SER A 43 8.99 1.16 4.79
CA SER A 43 7.61 1.06 5.27
C SER A 43 6.78 0.45 4.15
N LEU A 44 5.81 -0.37 4.51
CA LEU A 44 4.89 -0.98 3.55
C LEU A 44 3.60 -0.16 3.51
N TYR A 45 3.28 0.38 2.35
CA TYR A 45 2.04 1.10 2.11
C TYR A 45 1.05 0.14 1.47
N LYS A 46 -0.15 0.04 2.01
CA LYS A 46 -1.23 -0.77 1.46
C LYS A 46 -2.40 0.13 1.07
N CYS A 47 -2.88 0.02 -0.15
CA CYS A 47 -4.10 0.68 -0.58
C CYS A 47 -5.31 -0.10 -0.05
N THR A 48 -6.15 0.54 0.75
CA THR A 48 -7.38 -0.04 1.29
C THR A 48 -8.50 -0.01 0.24
N ASP A 49 -9.54 -0.80 0.46
CA ASP A 49 -10.71 -0.85 -0.42
C ASP A 49 -11.50 0.47 -0.44
N GLU A 50 -11.27 1.34 0.57
CA GLU A 50 -11.83 2.69 0.65
C GLU A 50 -11.06 3.70 -0.21
N GLY A 51 -9.94 3.30 -0.83
CA GLY A 51 -9.02 4.19 -1.54
C GLY A 51 -8.14 5.02 -0.59
N LEU A 52 -8.01 4.61 0.67
CA LEU A 52 -7.08 5.18 1.65
C LEU A 52 -5.79 4.36 1.69
N PHE A 53 -4.75 4.90 2.30
CA PHE A 53 -3.51 4.15 2.52
C PHE A 53 -3.35 3.77 4.00
N SER A 54 -2.93 2.53 4.23
CA SER A 54 -2.43 2.06 5.53
C SER A 54 -0.92 1.91 5.46
N ILE A 55 -0.21 2.38 6.49
CA ILE A 55 1.26 2.39 6.54
C ILE A 55 1.73 1.46 7.65
N THR A 56 2.51 0.46 7.28
CA THR A 56 3.21 -0.42 8.23
C THR A 56 4.65 0.03 8.34
N ASN A 57 5.04 0.50 9.52
CA ASN A 57 6.43 0.89 9.83
C ASN A 57 7.21 -0.27 10.45
N CYS A 58 8.53 -0.15 10.47
CA CYS A 58 9.38 -1.10 11.18
C CYS A 58 9.07 -1.18 12.67
N PRO A 59 9.17 -2.36 13.28
CA PRO A 59 9.08 -2.49 14.73
C PRO A 59 10.24 -1.75 15.41
N PRO A 60 10.05 -1.28 16.66
CA PRO A 60 11.14 -0.71 17.44
C PRO A 60 12.21 -1.77 17.70
N VAL A 61 13.48 -1.37 17.59
CA VAL A 61 14.60 -2.26 17.90
C VAL A 61 14.89 -2.15 19.40
N PRO A 62 14.85 -3.25 20.16
CA PRO A 62 15.13 -3.21 21.59
C PRO A 62 16.58 -2.80 21.84
N THR A 63 16.80 -2.02 22.91
CA THR A 63 18.14 -1.69 23.39
C THR A 63 18.86 -2.99 23.74
N PHE A 64 19.89 -3.33 22.98
CA PHE A 64 20.54 -4.63 23.06
C PHE A 64 21.85 -4.55 23.85
N THR A 65 21.92 -5.29 24.96
CA THR A 65 23.09 -5.39 25.86
C THR A 65 23.74 -6.78 25.87
N GLY A 66 23.35 -7.67 24.95
CA GLY A 66 23.82 -9.06 24.88
C GLY A 66 24.87 -9.35 23.80
N LYS A 67 25.12 -10.66 23.56
CA LYS A 67 25.89 -11.16 22.40
C LYS A 67 24.93 -11.39 21.24
N GLY A 68 24.99 -10.53 20.25
CA GLY A 68 24.11 -10.56 19.08
C GLY A 68 24.58 -9.50 18.10
N LYS A 69 24.24 -9.68 16.83
CA LYS A 69 24.64 -8.78 15.76
C LYS A 69 23.50 -7.82 15.45
N PHE A 70 23.78 -6.53 15.56
CA PHE A 70 22.90 -5.49 15.06
C PHE A 70 22.96 -5.50 13.52
N ILE A 71 21.80 -5.57 12.89
CA ILE A 71 21.63 -5.37 11.46
C ILE A 71 20.99 -3.99 11.30
N ASP A 72 21.71 -3.10 10.62
CA ASP A 72 21.22 -1.77 10.29
C ASP A 72 20.04 -1.81 9.30
N LYS A 73 19.27 -0.73 9.31
CA LYS A 73 18.20 -0.48 8.33
C LYS A 73 18.80 -0.37 6.92
N ASP A 74 18.25 -1.12 5.97
CA ASP A 74 18.70 -1.12 4.57
C ASP A 74 17.52 -0.92 3.62
N VAL A 75 17.30 0.31 3.19
CA VAL A 75 16.20 0.71 2.30
C VAL A 75 16.28 0.13 0.89
N LYS A 76 17.38 -0.55 0.53
CA LYS A 76 17.50 -1.27 -0.76
C LYS A 76 16.81 -2.63 -0.72
N LYS A 77 16.44 -3.13 0.46
CA LYS A 77 15.74 -4.40 0.65
C LYS A 77 14.22 -4.20 0.69
N PRO A 78 13.44 -5.25 0.37
CA PRO A 78 12.00 -5.22 0.57
C PRO A 78 11.65 -5.23 2.08
N PHE A 79 10.49 -4.68 2.43
CA PHE A 79 9.90 -4.82 3.76
C PHE A 79 9.45 -6.27 3.96
N PRO A 80 9.67 -6.87 5.15
CA PRO A 80 10.25 -6.29 6.37
C PRO A 80 11.79 -6.39 6.45
N ASP A 81 12.48 -6.97 5.47
CA ASP A 81 13.92 -7.21 5.51
C ASP A 81 14.78 -5.95 5.56
N CYS A 82 14.25 -4.83 5.09
CA CYS A 82 14.89 -3.52 5.20
C CYS A 82 14.93 -2.97 6.64
N CYS A 83 14.17 -3.55 7.57
CA CYS A 83 14.11 -3.06 8.94
C CYS A 83 15.37 -3.43 9.72
N ALA A 84 15.80 -2.49 10.57
CA ALA A 84 16.84 -2.76 11.55
C ALA A 84 16.34 -3.84 12.53
N ARG A 85 17.24 -4.74 12.92
CA ARG A 85 16.93 -5.85 13.84
C ARG A 85 18.19 -6.34 14.51
N VAL A 86 18.00 -7.04 15.62
CA VAL A 86 19.08 -7.78 16.28
C VAL A 86 18.88 -9.26 16.01
N ILE A 87 19.94 -9.93 15.57
CA ILE A 87 20.00 -11.39 15.49
C ILE A 87 20.91 -11.89 16.61
N GLN A 88 20.51 -12.97 17.29
CA GLN A 88 21.31 -13.61 18.33
C GLN A 88 22.14 -14.75 17.76
#